data_AF-A0AAE0T1D5-F1
#
_entry.id   AF-A0AAE0T1D5-F1
#
_cell.length_a   1.000
_cell.length_b   1.000
_cell.length_c   1.000
_cell.angle_alpha   90.00
_cell.angle_beta   90.00
_cell.angle_gamma   90.00
#
_symmetry.space_group_name_H-M   'P 1'
#
loop_
_entity.id
_entity.type
_entity.pdbx_description
1 polymer ?
#
loop_
_entity_poly.entity_id
_entity_poly.type
_entity_poly.pdbx_seq_one_letter_code
_entity_poly.pdbx_strand_id
1 'polypeptide(L)'
;MPSKKERLHLLAQIWSTPTPFDLDFFDKGKEVVVVSSYRDIVVWWLRLFQRLLPQELCKEKNDIIKITPAPSVTLKLNKRSGILKVYGKNHWRWLVDEFPGVLEHGNDDVESLPDASDTSVTRFLQLDKNLEEVQDLIDMIPEGGGIMMHDFIMRIWKSLIDDWFGCGAVVYIVTPLIDEERLFQLFLLMIKSKGTGFHITLATPEKNQNGQKFSKIVNIARRMMKKTRTPRTQKRLVSDVKMQWAMENLNVHHQQFSTNFIAAYKDDEAEVFTTTAHFHKSHFHTNQKDNVCYLRMATEEMQRNYLFPLGISQVNY
;
A
#
# COMPACT_ATOMS: atom_id res chain seq x y z
N MET A 1 -8.69 20.86 -19.47
CA MET A 1 -7.60 20.23 -18.70
C MET A 1 -8.15 19.88 -17.33
N PRO A 2 -7.90 18.66 -16.82
CA PRO A 2 -8.42 18.21 -15.53
C PRO A 2 -7.93 19.07 -14.37
N SER A 3 -8.73 19.15 -13.31
CA SER A 3 -8.40 19.86 -12.07
C SER A 3 -7.20 19.21 -11.37
N LYS A 4 -6.50 19.93 -10.48
CA LYS A 4 -5.37 19.34 -9.74
C LYS A 4 -5.78 18.10 -8.93
N LYS A 5 -7.01 18.06 -8.43
CA LYS A 5 -7.55 16.92 -7.67
C LYS A 5 -7.81 15.73 -8.60
N GLU A 6 -8.44 15.94 -9.76
CA GLU A 6 -8.64 14.90 -10.77
C GLU A 6 -7.31 14.33 -11.26
N ARG A 7 -6.32 15.19 -11.52
CA ARG A 7 -4.98 14.76 -11.94
C ARG A 7 -4.30 13.89 -10.90
N LEU A 8 -4.46 14.21 -9.62
CA LEU A 8 -3.92 13.39 -8.53
C LEU A 8 -4.59 12.02 -8.47
N HIS A 9 -5.91 11.96 -8.65
CA HIS A 9 -6.67 10.72 -8.71
C HIS A 9 -6.24 9.84 -9.89
N LEU A 10 -6.15 10.42 -11.10
CA LEU A 10 -5.67 9.71 -12.29
C LEU A 10 -4.24 9.19 -12.11
N LEU A 11 -3.34 9.98 -11.53
CA LEU A 11 -1.98 9.51 -11.22
C LEU A 11 -1.96 8.37 -10.20
N ALA A 12 -2.88 8.36 -9.23
CA ALA A 12 -2.99 7.29 -8.25
C ALA A 12 -3.44 5.97 -8.91
N GLN A 13 -4.36 6.06 -9.88
CA GLN A 13 -4.77 4.92 -10.72
C GLN A 13 -3.64 4.44 -11.62
N ILE A 14 -2.91 5.35 -12.27
CA ILE A 14 -1.74 4.96 -13.08
C ILE A 14 -0.68 4.28 -12.20
N TRP A 15 -0.42 4.85 -11.01
CA TRP A 15 0.56 4.31 -10.06
C TRP A 15 0.18 2.91 -9.56
N SER A 16 -1.11 2.56 -9.49
CA SER A 16 -1.55 1.23 -9.04
C SER A 16 -1.15 0.09 -9.97
N THR A 17 -0.80 0.40 -11.22
CA THR A 17 -0.25 -0.59 -12.16
C THR A 17 0.98 -1.27 -11.55
N PRO A 18 1.02 -2.60 -11.43
CA PRO A 18 2.20 -3.32 -10.95
C PRO A 18 3.41 -2.97 -11.82
N THR A 19 4.58 -2.83 -11.18
CA THR A 19 5.84 -2.52 -11.87
C THR A 19 7.00 -3.18 -11.13
N PRO A 20 8.06 -3.66 -11.82
CA PRO A 20 9.26 -4.22 -11.18
C PRO A 20 10.04 -3.22 -10.33
N PHE A 21 9.85 -1.93 -10.59
CA PHE A 21 10.51 -0.86 -9.86
C PHE A 21 9.49 -0.03 -9.08
N ASP A 22 9.85 0.40 -7.88
CA ASP A 22 9.08 1.42 -7.16
C ASP A 22 9.20 2.74 -7.93
N LEU A 23 8.05 3.23 -8.41
CA LEU A 23 7.92 4.50 -9.12
C LEU A 23 7.22 5.53 -8.24
N ASP A 24 7.55 6.80 -8.42
CA ASP A 24 6.85 7.91 -7.80
C ASP A 24 6.53 8.99 -8.85
N PHE A 25 5.33 9.55 -8.77
CA PHE A 25 4.80 10.53 -9.71
C PHE A 25 4.63 11.91 -9.06
N PHE A 26 5.06 12.95 -9.78
CA PHE A 26 4.90 14.34 -9.34
C PHE A 26 4.30 15.20 -10.46
N ASP A 27 3.07 15.68 -10.24
CA ASP A 27 2.43 16.69 -11.08
C ASP A 27 3.07 18.08 -10.86
N LYS A 28 3.68 18.65 -11.91
CA LYS A 28 4.20 20.03 -11.94
C LYS A 28 3.38 20.96 -12.85
N GLY A 29 2.20 20.52 -13.26
CA GLY A 29 1.26 21.24 -14.13
C GLY A 29 1.65 21.18 -15.60
N LYS A 30 2.84 21.69 -15.95
CA LYS A 30 3.37 21.69 -17.33
C LYS A 30 4.12 20.41 -17.70
N GLU A 31 4.48 19.62 -16.69
CA GLU A 31 5.14 18.33 -16.83
C GLU A 31 4.70 17.39 -15.70
N VAL A 32 4.77 16.10 -15.95
CA VAL A 32 4.75 15.06 -14.93
C VAL A 32 6.14 14.48 -14.82
N VAL A 33 6.64 14.35 -13.59
CA VAL A 33 7.96 13.80 -13.29
C VAL A 33 7.77 12.44 -12.65
N VAL A 34 8.37 11.42 -13.27
CA VAL A 34 8.43 10.05 -12.76
C VAL A 34 9.85 9.79 -12.26
N VAL A 35 9.95 9.28 -11.04
CA VAL A 35 11.24 8.94 -10.40
C VAL A 35 11.21 7.51 -9.89
N SER A 36 12.38 6.92 -9.71
CA SER A 36 12.55 5.65 -9.02
C SER A 36 13.73 5.73 -8.05
N SER A 37 13.71 4.90 -7.01
CA SER A 37 14.85 4.68 -6.12
C SER A 37 15.92 3.76 -6.72
N TYR A 38 15.59 3.02 -7.78
CA TYR A 38 16.46 2.01 -8.37
C TYR A 38 17.35 2.62 -9.47
N ARG A 39 18.63 2.21 -9.51
CA ARG A 39 19.60 2.72 -10.49
C ARG A 39 19.36 2.13 -11.89
N ASP A 40 18.92 0.89 -11.95
CA ASP A 40 18.71 0.16 -13.22
C ASP A 40 17.43 0.57 -13.95
N ILE A 41 16.64 1.48 -13.36
CA ILE A 41 15.42 2.03 -13.97
C ILE A 41 15.67 2.63 -15.36
N VAL A 42 16.87 3.19 -15.60
CA VAL A 42 17.24 3.76 -16.90
C VAL A 42 17.27 2.68 -17.97
N VAL A 43 17.88 1.53 -17.67
CA VAL A 43 17.98 0.41 -18.62
C VAL A 43 16.59 -0.14 -18.91
N TRP A 44 15.75 -0.27 -17.88
CA TRP A 44 14.36 -0.70 -18.04
C TRP A 44 13.55 0.25 -18.91
N TRP A 45 13.60 1.57 -18.65
CA TRP A 45 12.93 2.56 -19.50
C TRP A 45 13.38 2.46 -20.96
N LEU A 46 14.68 2.31 -21.20
CA LEU A 46 15.20 2.25 -22.57
C LEU A 46 14.76 1.01 -23.32
N ARG A 47 14.80 -0.17 -22.70
CA ARG A 47 14.29 -1.41 -23.31
C ARG A 47 12.81 -1.29 -23.62
N LEU A 48 12.03 -0.81 -22.67
CA LEU A 48 10.59 -0.62 -22.79
C LEU A 48 10.24 0.33 -23.93
N PHE A 49 10.87 1.50 -24.00
CA PHE A 49 10.63 2.45 -25.07
C PHE A 49 11.15 1.98 -26.44
N GLN A 50 12.26 1.24 -26.50
CA GLN A 50 12.72 0.65 -27.77
C GLN A 50 11.73 -0.39 -28.31
N ARG A 51 11.11 -1.18 -27.42
CA ARG A 51 10.10 -2.18 -27.79
C ARG A 51 8.78 -1.53 -28.23
N LEU A 52 8.31 -0.54 -27.49
CA LEU A 52 7.01 0.11 -27.75
C LEU A 52 7.06 1.19 -28.83
N LEU A 53 8.20 1.86 -29.00
CA LEU A 53 8.38 3.00 -29.89
C LEU A 53 9.59 2.78 -30.82
N PRO A 54 9.65 1.67 -31.57
CA PRO A 54 10.85 1.27 -32.33
C PRO A 54 11.19 2.23 -33.48
N GLN A 55 10.22 3.00 -33.97
CA GLN A 55 10.39 3.92 -35.10
C GLN A 55 10.62 5.38 -34.67
N GLU A 56 10.60 5.67 -33.38
CA GLU A 56 10.68 7.04 -32.92
C GLU A 56 12.12 7.55 -32.73
N LEU A 57 12.33 8.80 -33.14
CA LEU A 57 13.63 9.50 -33.10
C LEU A 57 14.11 9.71 -31.65
N CYS A 58 14.79 8.71 -31.10
CA CYS A 58 15.60 8.84 -29.89
C CYS A 58 16.72 9.87 -30.15
N LYS A 59 16.52 11.10 -29.67
CA LYS A 59 17.57 12.13 -29.72
C LYS A 59 18.35 12.10 -28.43
N GLU A 60 19.53 11.50 -28.50
CA GLU A 60 20.49 11.47 -27.40
C GLU A 60 21.40 12.70 -27.45
N LYS A 61 21.52 13.39 -26.31
CA LYS A 61 22.50 14.45 -26.11
C LYS A 61 23.04 14.37 -24.69
N ASN A 62 24.31 14.03 -24.55
CA ASN A 62 24.97 13.83 -23.26
C ASN A 62 24.22 12.79 -22.40
N ASP A 63 23.85 13.16 -21.17
CA ASP A 63 23.10 12.31 -20.24
C ASP A 63 21.59 12.30 -20.46
N ILE A 64 21.10 12.90 -21.54
CA ILE A 64 19.67 13.09 -21.78
C ILE A 64 19.24 12.34 -23.04
N ILE A 65 18.19 11.54 -22.90
CA ILE A 65 17.48 10.90 -24.00
C ILE A 65 16.10 11.55 -24.13
N LYS A 66 15.76 11.97 -25.36
CA LYS A 66 14.43 12.51 -25.70
C LYS A 66 13.72 11.57 -26.67
N ILE A 67 12.46 11.27 -26.37
CA ILE A 67 11.56 10.37 -27.11
C ILE A 67 10.24 11.13 -27.33
N THR A 68 9.56 10.97 -28.46
CA THR A 68 8.43 11.83 -28.88
C THR A 68 7.18 11.00 -29.17
N PRO A 69 6.65 10.25 -28.18
CA PRO A 69 5.77 9.08 -28.37
C PRO A 69 4.45 9.37 -29.09
N ALA A 70 4.10 10.65 -29.21
CA ALA A 70 2.90 11.14 -29.86
C ALA A 70 3.09 12.62 -30.22
N PRO A 71 2.29 13.16 -31.17
CA PRO A 71 2.31 14.57 -31.51
C PRO A 71 2.15 15.48 -30.28
N SER A 72 3.10 16.41 -30.12
CA SER A 72 3.16 17.36 -28.99
C SER A 72 3.34 16.73 -27.60
N VAL A 73 3.95 15.55 -27.52
CA VAL A 73 4.39 14.90 -26.28
C VAL A 73 5.88 14.63 -26.36
N THR A 74 6.61 14.87 -25.28
CA THR A 74 8.03 14.52 -25.19
C THR A 74 8.32 13.86 -23.86
N LEU A 75 8.99 12.72 -23.93
CA LEU A 75 9.60 12.03 -22.81
C LEU A 75 11.06 12.43 -22.75
N LYS A 76 11.52 12.88 -21.59
CA LYS A 76 12.92 13.23 -21.35
C LYS A 76 13.45 12.40 -20.19
N LEU A 77 14.27 11.42 -20.51
CA LEU A 77 14.94 10.55 -19.55
C LEU A 77 16.35 11.08 -19.26
N ASN A 78 16.68 11.23 -17.98
CA ASN A 78 18.04 11.52 -17.53
C ASN A 78 18.75 10.20 -17.17
N LYS A 79 19.78 9.82 -17.93
CA LYS A 79 20.54 8.58 -17.75
C LYS A 79 21.28 8.51 -16.41
N ARG A 80 21.64 9.65 -15.83
CA ARG A 80 22.38 9.71 -14.57
C ARG A 80 21.47 9.61 -13.35
N SER A 81 20.29 10.23 -13.41
CA SER A 81 19.37 10.29 -12.27
C SER A 81 18.18 9.34 -12.35
N GLY A 82 17.95 8.70 -13.50
CA GLY A 82 16.76 7.86 -13.73
C GLY A 82 15.44 8.63 -13.81
N ILE A 83 15.50 9.97 -13.77
CA ILE A 83 14.30 10.81 -13.78
C ILE A 83 13.74 10.86 -15.20
N LEU A 84 12.48 10.47 -15.34
CA LEU A 84 11.70 10.59 -16.56
C LEU A 84 10.75 11.78 -16.43
N LYS A 85 10.80 12.70 -17.40
CA LYS A 85 9.86 13.83 -17.49
C LYS A 85 8.96 13.67 -18.69
N VAL A 86 7.65 13.80 -18.48
CA VAL A 86 6.62 13.74 -19.51
C VAL A 86 6.02 15.14 -19.65
N TYR A 87 6.22 15.80 -20.79
CA TYR A 87 5.78 17.17 -21.01
C TYR A 87 5.32 17.42 -22.45
N GLY A 88 4.72 18.59 -22.69
CA GLY A 88 4.17 18.97 -24.00
C GLY A 88 2.70 19.38 -23.92
N LYS A 89 2.09 19.77 -25.03
CA LYS A 89 0.70 20.25 -25.05
C LYS A 89 -0.30 19.14 -24.69
N ASN A 90 -0.02 17.92 -25.14
CA ASN A 90 -0.93 16.77 -24.99
C ASN A 90 -0.45 15.76 -23.93
N HIS A 91 0.55 16.11 -23.12
CA HIS A 91 1.20 15.18 -22.21
C HIS A 91 0.24 14.53 -21.21
N TRP A 92 -0.74 15.27 -20.69
CA TRP A 92 -1.72 14.74 -19.75
C TRP A 92 -2.64 13.69 -20.37
N ARG A 93 -3.10 13.95 -21.60
CA ARG A 93 -3.94 13.01 -22.31
C ARG A 93 -3.18 11.72 -22.57
N TRP A 94 -1.97 11.83 -23.12
CA TRP A 94 -1.11 10.68 -23.34
C TRP A 94 -0.77 9.92 -22.04
N LEU A 95 -0.54 10.64 -20.94
CA LEU A 95 -0.23 10.00 -19.66
C LEU A 95 -1.40 9.15 -19.15
N VAL A 96 -2.64 9.57 -19.38
CA VAL A 96 -3.84 8.84 -18.94
C VAL A 96 -4.17 7.71 -19.90
N ASP A 97 -4.12 7.99 -21.21
CA ASP A 97 -4.59 7.08 -22.25
C ASP A 97 -3.56 5.97 -22.55
N GLU A 98 -2.26 6.27 -22.49
CA GLU A 98 -1.20 5.39 -23.03
C GLU A 98 -0.20 4.91 -21.98
N PHE A 99 0.10 5.72 -20.96
CA PHE A 99 1.14 5.37 -19.98
C PHE A 99 0.85 4.13 -19.12
N PRO A 100 -0.41 3.82 -18.73
CA PRO A 100 -0.71 2.54 -18.09
C PRO A 100 -0.25 1.36 -18.93
N GLY A 101 -0.53 1.36 -20.23
CA GLY A 101 -0.06 0.33 -21.16
C GLY A 101 1.46 0.26 -21.23
N VAL A 102 2.16 1.41 -21.18
CA VAL A 102 3.63 1.42 -21.06
C VAL A 102 4.09 0.66 -19.81
N LEU A 103 3.49 0.92 -18.66
CA LEU A 103 3.85 0.23 -17.41
C LEU A 103 3.54 -1.27 -17.45
N GLU A 104 2.40 -1.65 -18.04
CA GLU A 104 1.99 -3.06 -18.21
C GLU A 104 3.00 -3.85 -19.04
N HIS A 105 3.40 -3.34 -20.21
CA HIS A 105 4.42 -3.99 -21.04
C HIS A 105 5.79 -4.09 -20.35
N GLY A 106 6.06 -3.21 -19.39
CA GLY A 106 7.28 -3.26 -18.59
C GLY A 106 7.32 -4.42 -17.58
N ASN A 107 6.19 -5.11 -17.36
CA ASN A 107 6.12 -6.32 -16.54
C ASN A 107 6.42 -7.60 -17.34
N ASP A 108 6.26 -7.60 -18.67
CA ASP A 108 6.48 -8.79 -19.51
C ASP A 108 7.91 -9.34 -19.42
N ASP A 109 8.89 -8.47 -19.12
CA ASP A 109 10.32 -8.80 -19.12
C ASP A 109 10.84 -9.22 -17.72
N VAL A 110 9.95 -9.41 -16.74
CA VAL A 110 10.30 -9.61 -15.33
C VAL A 110 9.95 -11.04 -14.89
N GLU A 111 10.95 -11.93 -14.89
CA GLU A 111 10.77 -13.33 -14.42
C GLU A 111 10.47 -13.42 -12.90
N SER A 112 10.84 -12.40 -12.13
CA SER A 112 10.45 -12.22 -10.73
C SER A 112 10.59 -10.76 -10.31
N LEU A 113 9.59 -10.21 -9.61
CA LEU A 113 9.72 -8.90 -8.98
C LEU A 113 10.86 -9.01 -7.95
N PRO A 114 11.90 -8.16 -8.01
CA PRO A 114 12.94 -8.18 -6.99
C PRO A 114 12.28 -7.94 -5.63
N ASP A 115 12.72 -8.67 -4.60
CA ASP A 115 12.22 -8.50 -3.24
C ASP A 115 12.16 -7.00 -2.91
N ALA A 116 10.95 -6.49 -2.65
CA ALA A 116 10.71 -5.12 -2.21
C ALA A 116 11.28 -4.86 -0.79
N SER A 117 12.20 -5.71 -0.34
CA SER A 117 12.72 -5.80 1.02
C SER A 117 13.50 -4.56 1.46
N ASP A 118 13.88 -3.66 0.56
CA ASP A 118 14.68 -2.47 0.94
C ASP A 118 14.09 -1.11 0.50
N THR A 119 12.77 -0.95 0.63
CA THR A 119 12.16 0.39 0.47
C THR A 119 12.34 1.26 1.72
N SER A 120 12.28 2.59 1.54
CA SER A 120 12.25 3.53 2.67
C SER A 120 11.05 3.32 3.61
N VAL A 121 9.96 2.72 3.10
CA VAL A 121 8.77 2.37 3.87
C VAL A 121 9.03 1.14 4.74
N THR A 122 9.66 0.10 4.19
CA THR A 122 10.05 -1.12 4.91
C THR A 122 10.91 -0.79 6.15
N ARG A 123 11.94 0.03 5.95
CA ARG A 123 12.82 0.51 7.05
C ARG A 123 12.08 1.35 8.07
N PHE A 124 11.15 2.21 7.64
CA PHE A 124 10.36 3.05 8.55
C PHE A 124 9.42 2.19 9.41
N LEU A 125 8.83 1.16 8.80
CA LEU A 125 8.02 0.17 9.50
C LEU A 125 8.87 -0.78 10.34
N GLN A 126 10.20 -0.75 10.24
CA GLN A 126 11.09 -1.67 10.97
C GLN A 126 10.78 -3.14 10.70
N LEU A 127 10.24 -3.46 9.52
CA LEU A 127 9.96 -4.85 9.13
C LEU A 127 11.28 -5.63 9.02
N ASP A 128 12.35 -4.99 8.54
CA ASP A 128 13.71 -5.55 8.45
C ASP A 128 14.33 -5.91 9.83
N LYS A 129 13.76 -5.40 10.92
CA LYS A 129 14.20 -5.72 12.29
C LYS A 129 13.38 -6.82 12.95
N ASN A 130 12.24 -7.19 12.35
CA ASN A 130 11.52 -8.40 12.71
C ASN A 130 12.20 -9.55 11.98
N LEU A 131 13.32 -10.01 12.53
CA LEU A 131 14.03 -11.21 12.05
C LEU A 131 13.29 -12.51 12.40
N GLU A 132 12.25 -12.41 13.22
CA GLU A 132 11.37 -13.52 13.59
C GLU A 132 10.36 -13.73 12.45
N GLU A 133 10.24 -14.97 11.97
CA GLU A 133 9.22 -15.34 11.00
C GLU A 133 7.83 -15.17 11.65
N VAL A 134 6.80 -14.91 10.84
CA VAL A 134 5.42 -14.80 11.32
C VAL A 134 5.03 -16.03 12.15
N GLN A 135 5.51 -17.21 11.75
CA GLN A 135 5.27 -18.47 12.47
C GLN A 135 5.93 -18.48 13.86
N ASP A 136 7.15 -17.95 14.03
CA ASP A 136 7.80 -17.86 15.33
C ASP A 136 6.95 -17.03 16.32
N LEU A 137 6.40 -15.90 15.83
CA LEU A 137 5.53 -15.05 16.63
C LEU A 137 4.21 -15.75 17.00
N ILE A 138 3.65 -16.57 16.11
CA ILE A 138 2.44 -17.37 16.39
C ILE A 138 2.75 -18.44 17.44
N ASP A 139 3.88 -19.13 17.31
CA ASP A 139 4.30 -20.21 18.20
C ASP A 139 4.61 -19.70 19.63
N MET A 140 4.90 -18.41 19.77
CA MET A 140 5.04 -17.73 21.06
C MET A 140 3.70 -17.41 21.75
N ILE A 141 2.54 -17.62 21.10
CA ILE A 141 1.23 -17.44 21.73
C ILE A 141 1.04 -18.57 22.77
N PRO A 142 0.85 -18.25 24.07
CA PRO A 142 0.63 -19.28 25.08
C PRO A 142 -0.66 -20.06 24.80
N GLU A 143 -0.73 -21.34 25.18
CA GLU A 143 -1.94 -22.17 25.02
C GLU A 143 -3.20 -21.53 25.65
N GLY A 144 -3.04 -20.76 26.74
CA GLY A 144 -4.13 -20.01 27.38
C GLY A 144 -4.45 -18.66 26.72
N GLY A 145 -3.77 -18.26 25.65
CA GLY A 145 -3.97 -17.04 24.87
C GLY A 145 -3.60 -15.72 25.56
N GLY A 146 -3.32 -15.74 26.86
CA GLY A 146 -3.08 -14.53 27.65
C GLY A 146 -1.67 -13.96 27.46
N ILE A 147 -1.59 -12.72 27.00
CA ILE A 147 -0.34 -12.00 26.72
C ILE A 147 -0.27 -10.75 27.58
N MET A 148 0.88 -10.54 28.24
CA MET A 148 1.18 -9.33 29.03
C MET A 148 2.37 -8.54 28.48
N MET A 149 2.96 -8.96 27.36
CA MET A 149 4.12 -8.29 26.77
C MET A 149 3.70 -7.09 25.91
N HIS A 150 4.26 -5.93 26.24
CA HIS A 150 4.17 -4.70 25.44
C HIS A 150 4.54 -4.98 23.99
N ASP A 151 3.78 -4.39 23.06
CA ASP A 151 3.97 -4.46 21.61
C ASP A 151 3.92 -5.85 20.95
N PHE A 152 3.81 -6.96 21.67
CA PHE A 152 3.79 -8.29 21.05
C PHE A 152 2.60 -8.47 20.09
N ILE A 153 1.40 -8.07 20.51
CA ILE A 153 0.18 -8.11 19.67
C ILE A 153 0.36 -7.22 18.43
N MET A 154 0.98 -6.06 18.60
CA MET A 154 1.30 -5.13 17.49
C MET A 154 2.28 -5.77 16.49
N ARG A 155 3.29 -6.51 16.98
CA ARG A 155 4.26 -7.22 16.15
C ARG A 155 3.60 -8.35 15.35
N ILE A 156 2.79 -9.19 15.99
CA ILE A 156 2.00 -10.23 15.30
C ILE A 156 1.11 -9.59 14.25
N TRP A 157 0.30 -8.61 14.66
CA TRP A 157 -0.66 -7.95 13.79
C TRP A 157 0.01 -7.42 12.51
N LYS A 158 1.10 -6.69 12.69
CA LYS A 158 1.83 -6.08 11.59
C LYS A 158 2.43 -7.13 10.67
N SER A 159 2.98 -8.20 11.23
CA SER A 159 3.65 -9.25 10.46
C SER A 159 2.64 -10.09 9.69
N LEU A 160 1.49 -10.43 10.29
CA LEU A 160 0.37 -11.09 9.59
C LEU A 160 -0.16 -10.25 8.44
N ILE A 161 -0.44 -8.95 8.66
CA ILE A 161 -0.94 -8.09 7.56
C ILE A 161 0.08 -7.94 6.45
N ASP A 162 1.37 -7.80 6.80
CA ASP A 162 2.43 -7.68 5.80
C ASP A 162 2.51 -8.95 4.93
N ASP A 163 2.44 -10.12 5.55
CA ASP A 163 2.44 -11.42 4.88
C ASP A 163 1.20 -11.63 4.00
N TRP A 164 0.01 -11.39 4.55
CA TRP A 164 -1.26 -11.50 3.82
C TRP A 164 -1.35 -10.53 2.66
N PHE A 165 -0.85 -9.30 2.82
CA PHE A 165 -0.73 -8.40 1.69
C PHE A 165 0.31 -8.90 0.68
N GLY A 166 1.44 -9.45 1.13
CA GLY A 166 2.50 -10.01 0.29
C GLY A 166 1.99 -11.12 -0.63
N CYS A 167 1.11 -11.99 -0.13
CA CYS A 167 0.53 -13.09 -0.90
C CYS A 167 -0.73 -12.71 -1.69
N GLY A 168 -1.22 -11.46 -1.58
CA GLY A 168 -2.38 -10.98 -2.34
C GLY A 168 -3.73 -11.41 -1.75
N ALA A 169 -3.81 -11.67 -0.45
CA ALA A 169 -5.05 -12.09 0.22
C ALA A 169 -6.10 -10.98 0.32
N VAL A 170 -7.33 -11.38 0.60
CA VAL A 170 -8.41 -10.46 1.01
C VAL A 170 -8.37 -10.33 2.53
N VAL A 171 -8.05 -9.14 3.03
CA VAL A 171 -7.80 -8.85 4.44
C VAL A 171 -8.94 -8.04 5.06
N TYR A 172 -9.35 -8.44 6.26
CA TYR A 172 -10.31 -7.73 7.09
C TYR A 172 -9.65 -7.30 8.38
N ILE A 173 -9.80 -6.03 8.71
CA ILE A 173 -9.47 -5.50 10.03
C ILE A 173 -10.78 -5.12 10.69
N VAL A 174 -11.14 -5.82 11.76
CA VAL A 174 -12.38 -5.58 12.50
C VAL A 174 -11.99 -5.07 13.88
N THR A 175 -12.21 -3.78 14.14
CA THR A 175 -11.86 -3.16 15.41
C THR A 175 -12.89 -2.09 15.81
N PRO A 176 -13.39 -2.09 17.06
CA PRO A 176 -14.27 -1.04 17.57
C PRO A 176 -13.56 0.31 17.73
N LEU A 177 -12.23 0.28 17.86
CA LEU A 177 -11.43 1.48 18.12
C LEU A 177 -10.10 1.39 17.36
N ILE A 178 -9.85 2.40 16.52
CA ILE A 178 -8.59 2.61 15.82
C ILE A 178 -8.15 4.07 15.97
N ASP A 179 -6.84 4.32 16.03
CA ASP A 179 -6.29 5.67 16.03
C ASP A 179 -5.47 6.01 14.79
N GLU A 180 -5.04 7.27 14.72
CA GLU A 180 -4.34 7.83 13.58
C GLU A 180 -3.00 7.16 13.26
N GLU A 181 -2.33 6.62 14.27
CA GLU A 181 -1.00 6.03 14.10
C GLU A 181 -1.12 4.61 13.55
N ARG A 182 -2.05 3.81 14.08
CA ARG A 182 -2.38 2.48 13.55
C ARG A 182 -2.90 2.56 12.12
N LEU A 183 -3.79 3.52 11.84
CA LEU A 183 -4.27 3.77 10.48
C LEU A 183 -3.14 4.26 9.55
N PHE A 184 -2.22 5.09 10.05
CA PHE A 184 -1.04 5.51 9.29
C PHE A 184 -0.13 4.33 8.94
N GLN A 185 0.15 3.44 9.89
CA GLN A 185 0.94 2.23 9.65
C GLN A 185 0.27 1.31 8.63
N LEU A 186 -1.06 1.17 8.70
CA LEU A 186 -1.83 0.41 7.71
C LEU A 186 -1.65 0.96 6.30
N PHE A 187 -1.77 2.29 6.11
CA PHE A 187 -1.53 2.90 4.80
C PHE A 187 -0.11 2.64 4.28
N LEU A 188 0.89 2.60 5.16
CA LEU A 188 2.26 2.28 4.76
C LEU A 188 2.41 0.82 4.32
N LEU A 189 1.79 -0.13 5.03
CA LEU A 189 1.76 -1.55 4.62
C LEU A 189 1.08 -1.72 3.26
N MET A 190 -0.07 -1.05 3.06
CA MET A 190 -0.76 -1.06 1.77
C MET A 190 0.14 -0.55 0.64
N ILE A 191 0.86 0.56 0.86
CA ILE A 191 1.75 1.16 -0.15
C ILE A 191 2.93 0.24 -0.46
N LYS A 192 3.49 -0.45 0.55
CA LYS A 192 4.60 -1.40 0.38
C LYS A 192 4.17 -2.56 -0.52
N SER A 193 3.00 -3.14 -0.25
CA SER A 193 2.50 -4.31 -0.98
C SER A 193 1.71 -3.94 -2.23
N LYS A 194 1.94 -2.74 -2.79
CA LYS A 194 1.28 -2.33 -4.03
C LYS A 194 1.60 -3.32 -5.15
N GLY A 195 0.56 -3.85 -5.78
CA GLY A 195 0.67 -4.71 -6.96
C GLY A 195 0.62 -6.20 -6.68
N THR A 196 0.50 -6.64 -5.42
CA THR A 196 0.28 -8.05 -5.08
C THR A 196 -1.18 -8.51 -5.30
N GLY A 197 -2.09 -7.58 -5.58
CA GLY A 197 -3.52 -7.86 -5.78
C GLY A 197 -4.33 -8.01 -4.49
N PHE A 198 -3.75 -7.69 -3.32
CA PHE A 198 -4.47 -7.73 -2.05
C PHE A 198 -5.68 -6.79 -2.04
N HIS A 199 -6.68 -7.14 -1.24
CA HIS A 199 -7.84 -6.28 -0.96
C HIS A 199 -7.95 -6.07 0.54
N ILE A 200 -8.38 -4.89 0.99
CA ILE A 200 -8.55 -4.63 2.41
C ILE A 200 -9.88 -3.95 2.74
N THR A 201 -10.55 -4.48 3.76
CA THR A 201 -11.70 -3.84 4.42
C THR A 201 -11.40 -3.57 5.89
N LEU A 202 -11.54 -2.32 6.31
CA LEU A 202 -11.55 -1.91 7.71
C LEU A 202 -13.01 -1.76 8.18
N ALA A 203 -13.46 -2.68 9.03
CA ALA A 203 -14.71 -2.52 9.75
C ALA A 203 -14.43 -1.75 11.06
N THR A 204 -15.12 -0.63 11.26
CA THR A 204 -15.01 0.20 12.47
C THR A 204 -16.25 1.09 12.64
N PRO A 205 -16.69 1.41 13.86
CA PRO A 205 -17.75 2.39 14.09
C PRO A 205 -17.45 3.76 13.44
N GLU A 206 -18.48 4.44 12.93
CA GLU A 206 -18.35 5.81 12.37
C GLU A 206 -17.93 6.82 13.46
N LYS A 207 -18.35 6.57 14.70
CA LYS A 207 -17.98 7.32 15.90
C LYS A 207 -17.53 6.34 16.98
N ASN A 208 -16.42 6.65 17.63
CA ASN A 208 -16.00 5.90 18.80
C ASN A 208 -16.82 6.26 20.05
N GLN A 209 -16.58 5.54 21.15
CA GLN A 209 -17.27 5.74 22.44
C GLN A 209 -17.11 7.18 22.99
N ASN A 210 -16.02 7.88 22.62
CA ASN A 210 -15.75 9.27 23.01
C ASN A 210 -16.40 10.29 22.06
N GLY A 211 -17.24 9.86 21.12
CA GLY A 211 -17.91 10.71 20.12
C GLY A 211 -17.00 11.22 19.00
N GLN A 212 -15.73 10.80 18.93
CA GLN A 212 -14.83 11.17 17.85
C GLN A 212 -15.19 10.41 16.58
N LYS A 213 -15.44 11.17 15.49
CA LYS A 213 -15.71 10.62 14.16
C LYS A 213 -14.46 9.98 13.55
N PHE A 214 -14.62 8.86 12.87
CA PHE A 214 -13.56 8.18 12.12
C PHE A 214 -12.90 9.10 11.07
N SER A 215 -13.68 9.98 10.44
CA SER A 215 -13.15 10.99 9.50
C SER A 215 -12.10 11.92 10.12
N LYS A 216 -12.16 12.20 11.43
CA LYS A 216 -11.11 12.96 12.14
C LYS A 216 -9.82 12.15 12.24
N ILE A 217 -9.91 10.85 12.53
CA ILE A 217 -8.77 9.93 12.59
C ILE A 217 -8.07 9.86 11.22
N VAL A 218 -8.86 9.63 10.15
CA VAL A 218 -8.36 9.63 8.76
C VAL A 218 -7.64 10.95 8.41
N ASN A 219 -8.20 12.09 8.82
CA ASN A 219 -7.58 13.39 8.55
C ASN A 219 -6.25 13.59 9.30
N ILE A 220 -6.12 13.08 10.52
CA ILE A 220 -4.88 13.15 11.29
C ILE A 220 -3.84 12.20 10.68
N ALA A 221 -4.20 10.94 10.37
CA ALA A 221 -3.33 9.99 9.69
C ALA A 221 -2.82 10.54 8.34
N ARG A 222 -3.69 11.21 7.57
CA ARG A 222 -3.30 11.91 6.33
C ARG A 222 -2.27 13.01 6.58
N ARG A 223 -2.41 13.78 7.66
CA ARG A 223 -1.43 14.82 8.04
C ARG A 223 -0.11 14.19 8.48
N MET A 224 -0.14 13.03 9.16
CA MET A 224 1.06 12.28 9.52
C MET A 224 1.82 11.87 8.25
N MET A 225 1.16 11.20 7.29
CA MET A 225 1.77 10.84 5.98
C MET A 225 2.44 12.03 5.28
N LYS A 226 1.79 13.21 5.29
CA LYS A 226 2.34 14.44 4.69
C LYS A 226 3.56 14.98 5.41
N LYS A 227 3.67 14.78 6.73
CA LYS A 227 4.76 15.31 7.56
C LYS A 227 5.93 14.35 7.68
N THR A 228 5.68 13.04 7.62
CA THR A 228 6.73 12.03 7.79
C THR A 228 7.83 12.19 6.74
N ARG A 229 9.08 12.15 7.21
CA ARG A 229 10.30 12.26 6.41
C ARG A 229 11.19 11.05 6.65
N THR A 230 11.97 10.67 5.64
CA THR A 230 13.02 9.67 5.81
C THR A 230 14.08 10.22 6.79
N PRO A 231 14.55 9.45 7.79
CA PRO A 231 15.47 9.95 8.81
C PRO A 231 16.77 10.54 8.23
N ARG A 232 17.35 9.90 7.20
CA ARG A 232 18.64 10.29 6.63
C ARG A 232 18.58 11.45 5.63
N THR A 233 17.58 11.46 4.74
CA THR A 233 17.55 12.45 3.64
C THR A 233 16.61 13.62 3.89
N GLN A 234 15.81 13.56 4.96
CA GLN A 234 14.74 14.52 5.27
C GLN A 234 13.75 14.74 4.12
N LYS A 235 13.75 13.86 3.11
CA LYS A 235 12.75 13.84 2.04
C LYS A 235 11.46 13.22 2.54
N ARG A 236 10.35 13.63 1.93
CA ARG A 236 9.02 13.08 2.23
C ARG A 236 9.00 11.57 1.98
N LEU A 237 8.49 10.82 2.96
CA LEU A 237 8.42 9.36 2.89
C LEU A 237 7.40 8.88 1.86
N VAL A 238 6.22 9.53 1.83
CA VAL A 238 5.08 9.12 1.00
C VAL A 238 4.65 10.27 0.10
N SER A 239 4.68 10.09 -1.22
CA SER A 239 4.23 11.10 -2.19
C SER A 239 2.72 11.37 -2.08
N ASP A 240 2.22 12.46 -2.67
CA ASP A 240 0.77 12.74 -2.67
C ASP A 240 -0.02 11.67 -3.45
N VAL A 241 0.60 11.06 -4.46
CA VAL A 241 0.01 10.01 -5.30
C VAL A 241 -0.17 8.72 -4.51
N LYS A 242 0.89 8.25 -3.84
CA LYS A 242 0.84 7.07 -2.95
C LYS A 242 -0.19 7.23 -1.83
N MET A 243 -0.23 8.42 -1.24
CA MET A 243 -1.21 8.76 -0.21
C MET A 243 -2.65 8.74 -0.76
N GLN A 244 -2.88 9.31 -1.95
CA GLN A 244 -4.21 9.30 -2.58
C GLN A 244 -4.66 7.86 -2.85
N TRP A 245 -3.77 7.04 -3.42
CA TRP A 245 -4.04 5.63 -3.69
C TRP A 245 -4.45 4.87 -2.42
N ALA A 246 -3.67 4.97 -1.34
CA ALA A 246 -3.96 4.24 -0.10
C ALA A 246 -5.31 4.63 0.51
N MET A 247 -5.71 5.90 0.35
CA MET A 247 -6.99 6.39 0.84
C MET A 247 -8.19 5.95 0.00
N GLU A 248 -7.98 5.70 -1.30
CA GLU A 248 -9.04 5.23 -2.22
C GLU A 248 -9.22 3.73 -2.18
N ASN A 249 -8.16 2.97 -1.84
CA ASN A 249 -8.16 1.51 -1.84
C ASN A 249 -8.44 0.89 -0.46
N LEU A 250 -8.56 1.70 0.59
CA LEU A 250 -9.04 1.23 1.89
C LEU A 250 -10.56 1.23 1.89
N ASN A 251 -11.18 0.06 1.78
CA ASN A 251 -12.63 -0.06 1.97
C ASN A 251 -12.95 0.11 3.47
N VAL A 252 -13.93 0.94 3.80
CA VAL A 252 -14.31 1.21 5.20
C VAL A 252 -15.77 0.84 5.38
N HIS A 253 -16.01 -0.16 6.24
CA HIS A 253 -17.35 -0.60 6.61
C HIS A 253 -17.72 -0.04 7.99
N HIS A 254 -18.74 0.80 8.04
CA HIS A 254 -19.19 1.40 9.30
C HIS A 254 -20.29 0.59 9.95
N GLN A 255 -19.97 -0.04 11.07
CA GLN A 255 -20.93 -0.80 11.88
C GLN A 255 -20.59 -0.71 13.36
N GLN A 256 -21.62 -0.87 14.21
CA GLN A 256 -21.46 -0.98 15.65
C GLN A 256 -21.28 -2.45 16.04
N PHE A 257 -20.16 -2.74 16.71
CA PHE A 257 -19.83 -4.06 17.24
C PHE A 257 -18.77 -3.89 18.34
N SER A 258 -18.54 -4.96 19.12
CA SER A 258 -17.54 -4.99 20.20
C SER A 258 -16.42 -6.01 19.96
N THR A 259 -16.55 -6.86 18.93
CA THR A 259 -15.54 -7.87 18.59
C THR A 259 -14.31 -7.23 17.96
N ASN A 260 -13.16 -7.89 18.09
CA ASN A 260 -11.90 -7.40 17.54
C ASN A 260 -11.03 -8.55 17.02
N PHE A 261 -10.71 -8.48 15.74
CA PHE A 261 -9.90 -9.47 15.05
C PHE A 261 -9.33 -8.91 13.74
N ILE A 262 -8.30 -9.57 13.24
CA ILE A 262 -7.94 -9.51 11.82
C ILE A 262 -8.16 -10.87 11.21
N ALA A 263 -8.57 -10.87 9.96
CA ALA A 263 -8.73 -12.09 9.19
C ALA A 263 -8.20 -11.87 7.79
N ALA A 264 -7.72 -12.94 7.17
CA ALA A 264 -7.45 -12.95 5.75
C ALA A 264 -7.92 -14.25 5.14
N TYR A 265 -8.23 -14.22 3.86
CA TYR A 265 -8.39 -15.43 3.08
C TYR A 265 -7.76 -15.28 1.69
N LYS A 266 -7.33 -16.41 1.17
CA LYS A 266 -6.90 -16.56 -0.21
C LYS A 266 -7.34 -17.95 -0.66
N ASP A 267 -8.07 -17.99 -1.76
CA ASP A 267 -8.68 -19.22 -2.26
C ASP A 267 -9.57 -19.87 -1.16
N ASP A 268 -9.37 -21.16 -0.86
CA ASP A 268 -10.18 -21.91 0.11
C ASP A 268 -9.64 -21.85 1.55
N GLU A 269 -8.51 -21.19 1.78
CA GLU A 269 -7.86 -21.11 3.09
C GLU A 269 -8.02 -19.72 3.73
N ALA A 270 -8.34 -19.72 5.02
CA ALA A 270 -8.51 -18.53 5.82
C ALA A 270 -7.77 -18.60 7.15
N GLU A 271 -7.32 -17.44 7.60
CA GLU A 271 -6.64 -17.25 8.87
C GLU A 271 -7.34 -16.15 9.67
N VAL A 272 -7.50 -16.36 10.97
CA VAL A 272 -8.15 -15.41 11.87
C VAL A 272 -7.32 -15.24 13.13
N PHE A 273 -6.92 -14.01 13.41
CA PHE A 273 -6.31 -13.61 14.68
C PHE A 273 -7.31 -12.77 15.48
N THR A 274 -7.87 -13.36 16.52
CA THR A 274 -8.78 -12.70 17.46
C THR A 274 -8.03 -12.14 18.64
N THR A 275 -8.43 -10.97 19.12
CA THR A 275 -7.83 -10.39 20.33
C THR A 275 -8.74 -9.43 21.07
N THR A 276 -8.58 -9.32 22.38
CA THR A 276 -9.22 -8.26 23.19
C THR A 276 -8.59 -6.88 22.98
N ALA A 277 -7.38 -6.82 22.39
CA ALA A 277 -6.64 -5.59 22.19
C ALA A 277 -7.15 -4.77 21.00
N HIS A 278 -7.79 -3.63 21.26
CA HIS A 278 -8.17 -2.72 20.18
C HIS A 278 -6.96 -2.16 19.43
N PHE A 279 -7.18 -1.68 18.20
CA PHE A 279 -6.16 -1.07 17.33
C PHE A 279 -5.80 0.36 17.77
N HIS A 280 -5.51 0.51 19.05
CA HIS A 280 -5.38 1.78 19.71
C HIS A 280 -4.19 1.77 20.68
N LYS A 281 -3.48 2.90 20.80
CA LYS A 281 -2.28 3.02 21.66
C LYS A 281 -2.46 2.47 23.07
N SER A 282 -3.66 2.54 23.63
CA SER A 282 -3.96 2.07 24.99
C SER A 282 -3.59 0.60 25.18
N HIS A 283 -3.77 -0.25 24.18
CA HIS A 283 -3.46 -1.68 24.27
C HIS A 283 -2.01 -2.04 23.91
N PHE A 284 -1.23 -1.09 23.41
CA PHE A 284 0.14 -1.35 22.95
C PHE A 284 1.20 -0.67 23.81
N HIS A 285 0.85 0.45 24.47
CA HIS A 285 1.78 1.25 25.27
C HIS A 285 1.58 1.09 26.79
N THR A 286 0.63 0.26 27.21
CA THR A 286 0.35 0.02 28.63
C THR A 286 0.38 -1.48 28.92
N ASN A 287 0.83 -1.84 30.13
CA ASN A 287 0.88 -3.24 30.58
C ASN A 287 -0.55 -3.70 30.86
N GLN A 288 -1.26 -4.07 29.81
CA GLN A 288 -2.58 -4.69 29.89
C GLN A 288 -2.46 -6.15 29.49
N LYS A 289 -3.19 -7.01 30.20
CA LYS A 289 -3.32 -8.41 29.82
C LYS A 289 -4.40 -8.50 28.77
N ASP A 290 -4.01 -8.86 27.56
CA ASP A 290 -4.91 -9.11 26.45
C ASP A 290 -4.90 -10.59 26.10
N ASN A 291 -6.05 -11.10 25.65
CA ASN A 291 -6.14 -12.46 25.14
C ASN A 291 -5.99 -12.41 23.62
N VAL A 292 -5.28 -13.39 23.07
CA VAL A 292 -5.15 -13.61 21.63
C VAL A 292 -5.45 -15.06 21.30
N CYS A 293 -5.97 -15.31 20.11
CA CYS A 293 -6.12 -16.65 19.55
C CYS A 293 -5.96 -16.56 18.04
N TYR A 294 -5.14 -17.43 17.48
CA TYR A 294 -4.90 -17.56 16.04
C TYR A 294 -5.46 -18.90 15.57
N LEU A 295 -6.23 -18.87 14.49
CA LEU A 295 -6.92 -20.02 13.93
C LEU A 295 -6.76 -20.05 12.41
N ARG A 296 -6.52 -21.24 11.86
CA ARG A 296 -6.66 -21.53 10.43
C ARG A 296 -7.96 -22.30 10.21
N MET A 297 -8.71 -21.94 9.17
CA MET A 297 -10.01 -22.54 8.85
C MET A 297 -10.32 -22.41 7.36
N ALA A 298 -11.42 -23.01 6.91
CA ALA A 298 -11.90 -22.85 5.53
C ALA A 298 -12.46 -21.44 5.30
N THR A 299 -12.32 -20.91 4.09
CA THR A 299 -12.86 -19.59 3.72
C THR A 299 -14.37 -19.47 4.00
N GLU A 300 -15.15 -20.49 3.67
CA GLU A 300 -16.59 -20.51 3.93
C GLU A 300 -16.92 -20.38 5.43
N GLU A 301 -16.12 -21.03 6.29
CA GLU A 301 -16.31 -21.00 7.73
C GLU A 301 -16.02 -19.59 8.29
N MET A 302 -14.93 -18.97 7.85
CA MET A 302 -14.58 -17.60 8.25
C MET A 302 -15.62 -16.59 7.74
N GLN A 303 -16.11 -16.74 6.51
CA GLN A 303 -17.19 -15.90 5.97
C GLN A 303 -18.48 -16.03 6.78
N ARG A 304 -18.90 -17.26 7.09
CA ARG A 304 -20.14 -17.54 7.83
C ARG A 304 -20.07 -17.12 9.30
N ASN A 305 -18.96 -17.43 9.98
CA ASN A 305 -18.85 -17.30 11.43
C ASN A 305 -18.34 -15.92 11.86
N TYR A 306 -17.55 -15.22 11.03
CA TYR A 306 -16.93 -13.94 11.39
C TYR A 306 -17.46 -12.76 10.58
N LEU A 307 -17.57 -12.89 9.26
CA LEU A 307 -17.90 -11.75 8.39
C LEU A 307 -19.40 -11.51 8.24
N PHE A 308 -20.19 -12.57 8.11
CA PHE A 308 -21.64 -12.49 7.94
C PHE A 308 -22.36 -11.83 9.13
N PRO A 309 -22.02 -12.14 10.41
CA PRO A 309 -22.62 -11.46 11.57
C PRO A 309 -22.36 -9.95 11.58
N LEU A 310 -21.32 -9.49 10.88
CA LEU A 310 -20.95 -8.08 10.73
C LEU A 310 -21.53 -7.46 9.45
N GLY A 311 -22.36 -8.19 8.69
CA GLY A 311 -22.88 -7.73 7.41
C GLY A 311 -21.79 -7.34 6.41
N ILE A 312 -20.59 -7.93 6.54
CA ILE A 312 -19.45 -7.69 5.65
C ILE A 312 -19.55 -8.61 4.43
N SER A 313 -19.95 -9.86 4.63
CA SER A 313 -20.24 -10.84 3.56
C SER A 313 -21.74 -11.09 3.42
N GLN A 314 -22.17 -11.42 2.20
CA GLN A 314 -23.50 -11.96 1.93
C GLN A 314 -23.38 -13.48 1.86
N VAL A 315 -24.25 -14.22 2.58
CA VAL A 315 -24.32 -15.68 2.45
C VAL A 315 -25.20 -15.99 1.25
N ASN A 316 -24.63 -16.58 0.20
CA ASN A 316 -25.41 -17.28 -0.80
C ASN A 316 -25.73 -18.66 -0.21
N TYR A 317 -27.00 -18.89 0.10
CA TYR A 317 -27.51 -20.20 0.55
C TYR A 317 -27.64 -21.17 -0.61
#